data_AF-A0A1F7GYP3-F1
#
_entry.id   AF-A0A1F7GYP3-F1
#
_cell.length_a   1.000
_cell.length_b   1.000
_cell.length_c   1.000
_cell.angle_alpha   90.00
_cell.angle_beta   90.00
_cell.angle_gamma   90.00
#
_symmetry.space_group_name_H-M   'P 1'
#
loop_
_entity.id
_entity.type
_entity.pdbx_description
1 polymer ?
#
loop_
_entity_poly.entity_id
_entity_poly.type
_entity_poly.pdbx_seq_one_letter_code
_entity_poly.pdbx_strand_id
1 'polypeptide(L)'
;MEVGTACTVCKQPIQVNWNFCPNCGNILRVKPLSTSVLRQLVIYSVSFFLPPFGLGYAFKYLRQDDRKARIIGIISIILTILSIYAIIMSFKMFMDYYSKILKSIDTGSYPY
;
A
#
# COMPACT_ATOMS: atom_id res chain seq x y z
N MET A 1 0.68 -4.75 41.80
CA MET A 1 2.13 -4.54 41.84
C MET A 1 2.56 -4.03 40.47
N GLU A 2 3.04 -2.80 40.43
CA GLU A 2 3.27 -2.02 39.20
C GLU A 2 4.64 -2.38 38.61
N VAL A 3 4.65 -3.08 37.47
CA VAL A 3 5.91 -3.39 36.76
C VAL A 3 6.31 -2.14 35.97
N GLY A 4 7.04 -1.24 36.65
CA GLY A 4 7.68 -0.08 36.03
C GLY A 4 8.90 -0.52 35.23
N THR A 5 8.76 -0.66 33.92
CA THR A 5 9.89 -0.82 33.01
C THR A 5 10.71 0.47 33.05
N ALA A 6 11.98 0.45 33.42
CA ALA A 6 12.80 1.67 33.43
C ALA A 6 13.07 2.19 32.01
N CYS A 7 13.30 3.49 31.85
CA CYS A 7 13.71 4.06 30.57
C CYS A 7 15.07 3.48 30.13
N THR A 8 15.20 3.03 28.88
CA THR A 8 16.44 2.43 28.36
C THR A 8 17.62 3.39 28.24
N VAL A 9 17.36 4.71 28.25
CA VAL A 9 18.39 5.75 28.07
C VAL A 9 18.84 6.32 29.40
N CYS A 10 17.90 6.78 30.25
CA CYS A 10 18.24 7.42 31.51
C CYS A 10 18.01 6.55 32.74
N LYS A 11 17.45 5.34 32.58
CA LYS A 11 17.16 4.38 33.67
C LYS A 11 16.19 4.88 34.75
N GLN A 12 15.56 6.04 34.56
CA GLN A 12 14.48 6.52 35.44
C GLN A 12 13.25 5.61 35.35
N PRO A 13 12.49 5.45 36.44
CA PRO A 13 11.20 4.79 36.41
C PRO A 13 10.24 5.57 35.49
N ILE A 14 9.59 4.86 34.57
CA ILE A 14 8.58 5.43 33.68
C ILE A 14 7.25 4.74 33.94
N GLN A 15 6.17 5.51 33.78
CA GLN A 15 4.83 4.95 33.81
C GLN A 15 4.46 4.37 32.44
N VAL A 16 3.68 3.28 32.46
CA VAL A 16 3.19 2.62 31.25
C VAL A 16 2.25 3.49 30.41
N ASN A 17 1.86 4.68 30.83
CA ASN A 17 1.02 5.59 30.04
C ASN A 17 1.81 6.73 29.36
N TRP A 18 3.11 6.86 29.61
CA TRP A 18 3.92 7.95 29.05
C TRP A 18 4.40 7.66 27.62
N ASN A 19 4.28 8.64 26.73
CA ASN A 19 4.75 8.55 25.34
C ASN A 19 6.23 8.99 25.19
N PHE A 20 6.67 9.87 26.09
CA PHE A 20 8.03 10.41 26.15
C PHE A 20 8.52 10.31 27.59
N CYS A 21 9.82 10.11 27.76
CA CYS A 21 10.44 10.14 29.09
C CYS A 21 10.55 11.61 29.56
N PRO A 22 10.03 11.99 30.73
CA PRO A 22 10.09 13.36 31.23
C PRO A 22 11.52 13.81 31.59
N ASN A 23 12.43 12.85 31.85
CA ASN A 23 13.78 13.18 32.30
C ASN A 23 14.77 13.35 31.13
N CYS A 24 14.66 12.54 30.08
CA CYS A 24 15.61 12.56 28.95
C CYS A 24 14.98 12.86 27.59
N GLY A 25 13.65 13.01 27.52
CA GLY A 25 12.95 13.26 26.26
C GLY A 25 12.88 12.06 25.30
N ASN A 26 13.43 10.90 25.68
CA ASN A 26 13.41 9.73 24.81
C ASN A 26 11.99 9.24 24.51
N ILE A 27 11.74 8.80 23.29
CA ILE A 27 10.44 8.32 22.82
C ILE A 27 10.23 6.92 23.38
N LEU A 28 9.24 6.77 24.27
CA LEU A 28 8.91 5.50 24.92
C LEU A 28 7.91 4.67 24.10
N ARG A 29 7.07 5.35 23.32
CA ARG A 29 6.14 4.73 22.39
C ARG A 29 6.30 5.34 21.00
N VAL A 30 6.69 4.50 20.05
CA VAL A 30 6.56 4.83 18.63
C VAL A 30 5.07 4.93 18.35
N LYS A 31 4.57 6.13 18.01
CA LYS A 31 3.16 6.39 17.74
C LYS A 31 2.66 5.31 16.76
N PRO A 32 1.69 4.43 17.12
CA PRO A 32 1.14 3.49 16.17
C PRO A 32 0.63 4.33 15.00
N LEU A 33 1.05 4.00 13.77
CA LEU A 33 0.66 4.78 12.60
C LEU A 33 -0.86 4.81 12.59
N SER A 34 -1.45 5.98 12.91
CA SER A 34 -2.88 6.11 12.99
C SER A 34 -3.45 5.60 11.67
N THR A 35 -4.23 4.52 11.75
CA THR A 35 -5.10 4.02 10.69
C THR A 35 -6.26 5.00 10.52
N SER A 36 -5.92 6.26 10.28
CA SER A 36 -6.86 7.31 9.93
C SER A 36 -7.50 6.91 8.61
N VAL A 37 -8.82 7.03 8.53
CA VAL A 37 -9.62 6.74 7.34
C VAL A 37 -9.02 7.43 6.11
N LEU A 38 -8.50 8.64 6.28
CA LEU A 38 -7.84 9.40 5.21
C LEU A 38 -6.58 8.71 4.67
N ARG A 39 -5.76 8.11 5.55
CA ARG A 39 -4.57 7.34 5.14
C ARG A 39 -4.95 6.05 4.41
N GLN A 40 -6.00 5.37 4.84
CA GLN A 40 -6.52 4.19 4.14
C GLN A 40 -7.02 4.56 2.74
N LEU A 41 -7.77 5.67 2.63
CA LEU A 41 -8.28 6.19 1.37
C LEU A 41 -7.14 6.49 0.39
N VAL A 42 -6.10 7.19 0.84
CA VAL A 42 -4.92 7.49 0.01
C VAL A 42 -4.20 6.21 -0.44
N ILE A 43 -4.01 5.23 0.45
CA ILE A 43 -3.33 3.97 0.10
C ILE A 43 -4.16 3.20 -0.96
N TYR A 44 -5.48 3.14 -0.81
CA TYR A 44 -6.35 2.48 -1.78
C TYR A 44 -6.40 3.22 -3.11
N SER A 45 -6.52 4.55 -3.10
CA SER A 45 -6.50 5.38 -4.31
C SER A 45 -5.17 5.25 -5.06
N VAL A 46 -4.03 5.31 -4.37
CA VAL A 46 -2.70 5.16 -5.00
C VAL A 46 -2.48 3.75 -5.53
N SER A 47 -2.92 2.71 -4.81
CA SER A 47 -2.79 1.32 -5.26
C SER A 47 -3.65 1.03 -6.50
N PHE A 48 -4.83 1.67 -6.59
CA PHE A 48 -5.72 1.52 -7.73
C PHE A 48 -5.23 2.28 -8.97
N PHE A 49 -4.78 3.54 -8.81
CA PHE A 49 -4.41 4.42 -9.93
C PHE A 49 -2.96 4.28 -10.41
N LEU A 50 -2.02 3.79 -9.58
CA LEU A 50 -0.61 3.62 -9.95
C LEU A 50 -0.09 2.18 -9.72
N PRO A 51 -0.51 1.18 -10.53
CA PRO A 51 0.19 -0.10 -10.60
C PRO A 51 1.55 0.14 -11.31
N PRO A 52 2.71 0.22 -10.62
CA PRO A 52 3.29 -0.77 -9.69
C PRO A 52 3.69 -0.21 -8.29
N PHE A 53 3.31 1.03 -7.97
CA PHE A 53 3.72 1.73 -6.73
C PHE A 53 2.92 1.30 -5.48
N GLY A 54 1.76 0.66 -5.65
CA GLY A 54 1.01 0.04 -4.55
C GLY A 54 1.82 -1.00 -3.77
N LEU A 55 2.75 -1.70 -4.43
CA LEU A 55 3.62 -2.72 -3.82
C LEU A 55 4.59 -2.14 -2.77
N GLY A 56 5.09 -0.92 -2.98
CA GLY A 56 5.98 -0.26 -2.02
C GLY A 56 5.27 0.08 -0.69
N TYR A 57 4.01 0.51 -0.78
CA TYR A 57 3.17 0.74 0.41
C TYR A 57 2.76 -0.57 1.09
N ALA A 58 2.43 -1.61 0.32
CA ALA A 58 2.12 -2.93 0.84
C ALA A 58 3.28 -3.50 1.66
N PHE A 59 4.52 -3.41 1.15
CA PHE A 59 5.71 -3.90 1.86
C PHE A 59 5.95 -3.18 3.20
N LYS A 60 5.69 -1.87 3.25
CA LYS A 60 5.80 -1.08 4.49
C LYS A 60 4.72 -1.42 5.52
N TYR A 61 3.51 -1.75 5.07
CA TYR A 61 2.39 -2.13 5.94
C TYR A 61 2.43 -3.60 6.39
N LEU A 62 2.94 -4.52 5.55
CA LEU A 62 3.15 -5.94 5.88
C LEU A 62 4.28 -6.15 6.91
N ARG A 63 5.20 -5.19 7.03
CA ARG A 63 6.32 -5.23 7.98
C ARG A 63 5.94 -4.75 9.40
N GLN A 64 4.71 -4.30 9.63
CA GLN A 64 4.21 -3.96 10.97
C GLN A 64 3.47 -5.14 11.60
N ASP A 65 3.75 -5.44 12.88
CA ASP A 65 3.15 -6.54 13.65
C ASP A 65 1.64 -6.36 13.93
N ASP A 66 1.09 -5.18 13.63
CA ASP A 66 -0.33 -4.90 13.79
C ASP A 66 -1.20 -5.71 12.82
N ARG A 67 -2.06 -6.57 13.39
CA ARG A 67 -3.00 -7.44 12.65
C ARG A 67 -3.88 -6.65 11.66
N LYS A 68 -4.22 -5.40 11.98
CA LYS A 68 -4.96 -4.48 11.10
C LYS A 68 -4.12 -3.96 9.93
N ALA A 69 -2.83 -3.70 10.15
CA ALA A 69 -1.92 -3.23 9.11
C ALA A 69 -1.66 -4.32 8.06
N ARG A 70 -1.53 -5.57 8.49
CA ARG A 70 -1.33 -6.72 7.60
C ARG A 70 -2.52 -6.96 6.65
N ILE A 71 -3.76 -6.77 7.14
CA ILE A 71 -4.98 -6.89 6.31
C ILE A 71 -5.00 -5.83 5.20
N ILE A 72 -4.65 -4.59 5.52
CA ILE A 72 -4.61 -3.49 4.54
C ILE A 72 -3.58 -3.79 3.43
N GLY A 73 -2.42 -4.32 3.81
CA GLY A 73 -1.40 -4.76 2.85
C GLY A 73 -1.92 -5.85 1.91
N ILE A 74 -2.59 -6.87 2.44
CA ILE A 74 -3.17 -7.97 1.63
C ILE A 74 -4.24 -7.42 0.66
N ILE A 75 -5.14 -6.56 1.14
CA ILE A 75 -6.18 -5.94 0.30
C ILE A 75 -5.54 -5.15 -0.84
N SER A 76 -4.49 -4.37 -0.57
CA SER A 76 -3.79 -3.60 -1.62
C SER A 76 -3.13 -4.50 -2.68
N ILE A 77 -2.58 -5.64 -2.29
CA ILE A 77 -1.98 -6.61 -3.22
C ILE A 77 -3.07 -7.20 -4.13
N ILE A 78 -4.19 -7.63 -3.55
CA ILE A 78 -5.32 -8.18 -4.31
C ILE A 78 -5.85 -7.14 -5.32
N LEU A 79 -6.02 -5.90 -4.87
CA LEU A 79 -6.48 -4.80 -5.73
C LEU A 79 -5.48 -4.55 -6.88
N THR A 80 -4.18 -4.61 -6.60
CA THR A 80 -3.14 -4.43 -7.62
C THR A 80 -3.20 -5.53 -8.68
N ILE A 81 -3.40 -6.79 -8.28
CA ILE A 81 -3.54 -7.92 -9.20
C ILE A 81 -4.76 -7.72 -10.12
N LEU A 82 -5.89 -7.30 -9.55
CA LEU A 82 -7.10 -7.02 -10.33
C LEU A 82 -6.89 -5.87 -11.33
N SER A 83 -6.23 -4.79 -10.92
CA SER A 83 -5.90 -3.68 -11.82
C SER A 83 -5.00 -4.12 -12.98
N ILE A 84 -3.96 -4.91 -12.71
CA ILE A 84 -3.07 -5.45 -13.76
C ILE A 84 -3.86 -6.33 -14.74
N TYR A 85 -4.75 -7.18 -14.23
CA TYR A 85 -5.58 -8.04 -15.06
C TYR A 85 -6.52 -7.22 -15.99
N ALA A 86 -7.15 -6.18 -15.44
CA ALA A 86 -7.99 -5.26 -16.22
C ALA A 86 -7.19 -4.57 -17.34
N ILE A 87 -5.99 -4.07 -17.04
CA ILE A 87 -5.11 -3.43 -18.03
C ILE A 87 -4.78 -4.39 -19.18
N ILE A 88 -4.41 -5.64 -18.86
CA ILE A 88 -4.07 -6.64 -19.89
C ILE A 88 -5.27 -6.94 -20.80
N MET A 89 -6.49 -7.08 -20.23
CA MET A 89 -7.70 -7.31 -21.03
C MET A 89 -8.02 -6.11 -21.92
N SER A 90 -8.00 -4.90 -21.37
CA SER A 90 -8.24 -3.67 -22.14
C SER A 90 -7.21 -3.53 -23.27
N PHE A 91 -5.94 -3.83 -23.01
CA PHE A 91 -4.88 -3.75 -24.00
C PHE A 91 -5.05 -4.79 -25.12
N LYS A 92 -5.42 -6.03 -24.79
CA LYS A 92 -5.72 -7.06 -25.80
C LYS A 92 -6.89 -6.64 -26.69
N MET A 93 -8.01 -6.20 -26.10
CA MET A 93 -9.16 -5.71 -26.85
C MET A 93 -8.79 -4.55 -27.78
N PHE A 94 -7.97 -3.63 -27.30
CA PHE A 94 -7.46 -2.52 -28.11
C PHE A 94 -6.62 -3.01 -29.28
N MET A 95 -5.63 -3.88 -29.05
CA MET A 95 -4.77 -4.40 -30.12
C MET A 95 -5.54 -5.23 -31.14
N ASP A 96 -6.52 -6.02 -30.70
CA ASP A 96 -7.40 -6.79 -31.59
C ASP A 96 -8.23 -5.86 -32.46
N TYR A 97 -8.73 -4.75 -31.91
CA TYR A 97 -9.43 -3.72 -32.67
C TYR A 97 -8.54 -3.06 -33.73
N TYR A 98 -7.31 -2.66 -33.36
CA TYR A 98 -6.37 -2.05 -34.31
C TYR A 98 -5.95 -3.03 -35.40
N SER A 99 -5.69 -4.29 -35.07
CA SER A 99 -5.31 -5.30 -36.07
C SER A 99 -6.42 -5.54 -37.10
N LYS A 100 -7.69 -5.49 -36.68
CA LYS A 100 -8.85 -5.59 -37.59
C LYS A 100 -8.92 -4.39 -38.53
N ILE A 101 -8.71 -3.18 -38.01
CA ILE A 101 -8.67 -1.97 -38.84
C ILE A 101 -7.53 -2.05 -39.87
N LEU A 102 -6.31 -2.36 -39.43
CA LEU A 102 -5.17 -2.46 -40.33
C LEU A 102 -5.40 -3.50 -41.44
N LYS A 103 -5.92 -4.68 -41.09
CA LYS A 103 -6.29 -5.71 -42.07
C LYS A 103 -7.35 -5.22 -43.05
N SER A 104 -8.36 -4.47 -42.59
CA SER A 104 -9.42 -3.93 -43.46
C SER A 104 -8.91 -2.87 -44.44
N ILE A 105 -7.88 -2.10 -44.05
CA ILE A 105 -7.25 -1.11 -44.92
C ILE A 105 -6.33 -1.79 -45.93
N ASP A 106 -5.54 -2.77 -45.50
CA ASP A 106 -4.63 -3.55 -46.37
C ASP A 106 -5.42 -4.33 -47.45
N THR A 107 -6.52 -5.00 -47.08
CA THR A 107 -7.40 -5.68 -48.03
C THR A 107 -8.19 -4.75 -48.95
N GLY A 108 -8.42 -3.49 -48.56
CA GLY A 108 -9.01 -2.46 -49.44
C GLY A 108 -8.02 -1.89 -50.47
N SER A 109 -6.72 -2.15 -50.32
CA SER A 109 -5.64 -1.55 -51.12
C SER A 109 -5.14 -2.42 -52.28
N TYR A 110 -5.52 -3.71 -52.33
CA TYR A 110 -5.17 -4.62 -53.42
C TYR A 110 -6.42 -5.15 -54.13
N PRO A 111 -6.80 -4.55 -55.27
CA PRO A 111 -7.75 -5.18 -56.18
C PRO A 111 -6.98 -6.24 -56.99
N TYR A 112 -7.22 -7.51 -56.68
CA TYR A 112 -7.08 -8.58 -57.67
C TYR A 112 -8.45 -9.24 -57.84
#